data_AF-A0A183N1H9-F1
#
_entry.id   AF-A0A183N1H9-F1
#
_cell.length_a   1.000
_cell.length_b   1.000
_cell.length_c   1.000
_cell.angle_alpha   90.00
_cell.angle_beta   90.00
_cell.angle_gamma   90.00
#
_symmetry.space_group_name_H-M   'P 1'
#
loop_
_entity.id
_entity.type
_entity.pdbx_description
1 polymer ?
#
loop_
_entity_poly.entity_id
_entity_poly.type
_entity_poly.pdbx_seq_one_letter_code
_entity_poly.pdbx_strand_id
1 'polypeptide(L)'
;MRMKPGFPSDGLPLTNLGLPSYLERVDSVFLWGENQAIYIFAGKYYWRLDENSGPFGKVINSPDYPRLIEDTWQGVPVPTQAAFTGLNDETLFFKGTNYYVFDNIAMRTRPGYPKQASLGILGCMK
;
A
#
# COMPACT_ATOMS: atom_id res chain seq x y z
N MET A 1 4.45 4.30 22.45
CA MET A 1 4.26 5.08 21.20
C MET A 1 3.40 6.29 21.53
N ARG A 2 3.82 7.52 21.19
CA ARG A 2 3.05 8.75 21.43
C ARG A 2 2.77 9.40 20.08
N MET A 3 1.52 9.78 19.82
CA MET A 3 1.17 10.51 18.59
C MET A 3 1.93 11.84 18.53
N LYS A 4 2.38 12.22 17.32
CA LYS A 4 3.05 13.50 17.11
C LYS A 4 2.06 14.64 17.41
N PRO A 5 2.44 15.67 18.20
CA PRO A 5 1.58 16.83 18.42
C PRO A 5 1.14 17.47 17.10
N GLY A 6 -0.13 17.85 16.99
CA GLY A 6 -0.72 18.42 15.77
C GLY A 6 -1.23 17.40 14.75
N PHE A 7 -1.07 16.09 14.99
CA PHE A 7 -1.73 15.07 14.19
C PHE A 7 -3.23 14.98 14.56
N PRO A 8 -4.16 14.84 13.60
CA PRO A 8 -5.59 14.80 13.89
C PRO A 8 -5.96 13.63 14.80
N SER A 9 -6.69 13.91 15.90
CA SER A 9 -7.18 12.89 16.82
C SER A 9 -8.33 12.07 16.24
N ASP A 10 -9.17 12.71 15.43
CA ASP A 10 -10.40 12.13 14.87
C ASP A 10 -10.25 11.72 13.41
N GLY A 11 -9.00 11.65 12.93
CA GLY A 11 -8.66 11.36 11.54
C GLY A 11 -8.67 12.58 10.62
N LEU A 12 -8.17 12.37 9.40
CA LEU A 12 -8.11 13.38 8.35
C LEU A 12 -9.05 12.95 7.22
N PRO A 13 -9.94 13.83 6.70
CA PRO A 13 -10.72 13.50 5.52
C PRO A 13 -9.82 13.11 4.35
N LEU A 14 -10.17 12.06 3.61
CA LEU A 14 -9.35 11.56 2.49
C LEU A 14 -9.17 12.62 1.39
N THR A 15 -10.15 13.52 1.23
CA THR A 15 -10.07 14.68 0.34
C THR A 15 -8.94 15.64 0.69
N ASN A 16 -8.51 15.70 1.96
CA ASN A 16 -7.37 16.53 2.36
C ASN A 16 -6.04 15.96 1.85
N LEU A 17 -5.97 14.64 1.63
CA LEU A 17 -4.89 13.98 0.91
C LEU A 17 -5.05 14.10 -0.61
N GLY A 18 -6.06 14.81 -1.12
CA GLY A 18 -6.35 14.93 -2.55
C GLY A 18 -7.03 13.71 -3.17
N LEU A 19 -7.46 12.72 -2.37
CA LEU A 19 -8.22 11.59 -2.86
C LEU A 19 -9.65 12.01 -3.25
N PRO A 20 -10.30 11.30 -4.20
CA PRO A 20 -11.65 11.63 -4.62
C PRO A 20 -12.67 11.55 -3.48
N SER A 21 -13.67 12.43 -3.49
CA SER A 21 -14.69 12.52 -2.43
C SER A 21 -15.63 11.31 -2.34
N TYR A 22 -15.73 10.51 -3.40
CA TYR A 22 -16.50 9.26 -3.39
C TYR A 22 -15.77 8.11 -2.66
N LEU A 23 -14.48 8.28 -2.35
CA LEU A 23 -13.70 7.25 -1.69
C LEU A 23 -13.97 7.28 -0.18
N GLU A 24 -14.56 6.22 0.35
CA GLU A 24 -14.89 6.13 1.78
C GLU A 24 -13.75 5.55 2.63
N ARG A 25 -12.87 4.76 2.02
CA ARG A 25 -11.73 4.11 2.70
C ARG A 25 -10.57 3.86 1.74
N VAL A 26 -9.38 3.68 2.32
CA VAL A 26 -8.21 3.10 1.67
C VAL A 26 -8.00 1.69 2.21
N ASP A 27 -7.48 0.78 1.38
CA ASP A 27 -7.27 -0.61 1.80
C ASP A 27 -5.82 -0.87 2.23
N SER A 28 -4.82 -0.19 1.65
CA SER A 28 -3.44 -0.25 2.12
C SER A 28 -2.62 0.98 1.76
N VAL A 29 -1.64 1.32 2.61
CA VAL A 29 -0.65 2.38 2.37
C VAL A 29 0.74 1.82 2.67
N PHE A 30 1.70 2.00 1.77
CA PHE A 30 3.06 1.49 1.95
C PHE A 30 4.09 2.36 1.24
N LEU A 31 5.31 2.37 1.77
CA LEU A 31 6.49 2.93 1.12
C LEU A 31 7.05 1.89 0.16
N TRP A 32 7.13 2.16 -1.14
CA TRP A 32 7.72 1.21 -2.07
C TRP A 32 9.25 1.35 -2.09
N GLY A 33 9.96 0.25 -1.79
CA GLY A 33 11.42 0.25 -1.64
C GLY A 33 12.19 0.74 -2.87
N GLU A 34 11.68 0.47 -4.07
CA GLU A 34 12.37 0.78 -5.34
C GLU A 34 12.61 2.28 -5.55
N ASN A 35 11.59 3.11 -5.30
CA ASN A 35 11.67 4.55 -5.54
C ASN A 35 11.41 5.41 -4.31
N GLN A 36 11.34 4.78 -3.13
CA GLN A 36 11.09 5.42 -1.84
C GLN A 36 9.84 6.31 -1.86
N ALA A 37 8.84 5.99 -2.68
CA ALA A 37 7.58 6.73 -2.73
C ALA A 37 6.47 5.99 -1.98
N ILE A 38 5.59 6.77 -1.35
CA ILE A 38 4.42 6.24 -0.67
C ILE A 38 3.28 6.04 -1.67
N TYR A 39 2.68 4.84 -1.65
CA TYR A 39 1.53 4.49 -2.47
C TYR A 39 0.31 4.20 -1.60
N ILE A 40 -0.85 4.63 -2.07
CA ILE A 40 -2.14 4.45 -1.43
C ILE A 40 -3.02 3.62 -2.36
N PHE A 41 -3.49 2.47 -1.89
CA PHE A 41 -4.36 1.56 -2.65
C PHE A 41 -5.78 1.63 -2.08
N ALA A 42 -6.77 1.67 -2.98
CA ALA A 42 -8.18 1.57 -2.63
C ALA A 42 -8.99 0.92 -3.76
N GLY A 43 -9.70 -0.16 -3.43
CA GLY A 43 -10.37 -1.03 -4.37
C GLY A 43 -9.37 -1.62 -5.38
N LYS A 44 -9.65 -1.38 -6.66
CA LYS A 44 -8.79 -1.77 -7.80
C LYS A 44 -7.80 -0.68 -8.23
N TYR A 45 -7.77 0.43 -7.52
CA TYR A 45 -7.03 1.63 -7.90
C TYR A 45 -5.91 1.96 -6.92
N TYR A 46 -4.92 2.70 -7.39
CA TYR A 46 -3.90 3.26 -6.55
C TYR A 46 -3.46 4.67 -6.97
N TRP A 47 -2.88 5.38 -6.01
CA TRP A 47 -2.29 6.71 -6.13
C TRP A 47 -0.89 6.71 -5.55
N ARG A 48 -0.05 7.65 -6.02
CA ARG A 48 1.22 7.99 -5.40
C ARG A 48 1.08 9.26 -4.59
N LEU A 49 1.64 9.29 -3.37
CA LEU A 49 1.69 10.45 -2.52
C LEU A 49 2.91 11.32 -2.87
N ASP A 50 2.69 12.64 -2.92
CA ASP A 50 3.73 13.65 -2.81
C ASP A 50 3.76 14.17 -1.37
N GLU A 51 4.82 13.79 -0.65
CA GLU A 51 5.03 14.14 0.75
C GLU A 51 5.30 15.63 0.97
N ASN A 52 5.73 16.35 -0.08
CA ASN A 52 6.02 17.79 0.00
C ASN A 52 4.76 18.65 -0.18
N SER A 53 3.65 18.03 -0.58
CA SER A 53 2.40 18.73 -0.86
C SER A 53 1.52 18.85 0.39
N GLY A 54 1.82 19.84 1.24
CA GLY A 54 1.05 20.15 2.44
C GLY A 54 1.48 19.35 3.68
N PRO A 55 0.85 19.58 4.85
CA PRO A 55 1.36 19.10 6.14
C PRO A 55 1.31 17.57 6.33
N PHE A 56 0.50 16.88 5.54
CA PHE A 56 0.32 15.42 5.58
C PHE A 56 0.59 14.76 4.22
N GLY A 57 1.13 15.51 3.25
CA GLY A 57 1.22 15.11 1.85
C GLY A 57 -0.14 15.11 1.13
N LYS A 58 -0.08 15.04 -0.20
CA LYS A 58 -1.26 14.87 -1.08
C LYS A 58 -0.92 13.92 -2.21
N VAL A 59 -1.91 13.20 -2.74
CA VAL A 59 -1.74 12.40 -3.95
C VAL A 59 -1.35 13.29 -5.12
N ILE A 60 -0.45 12.78 -5.96
CA ILE A 60 -0.03 13.49 -7.16
C ILE A 60 -1.23 13.71 -8.07
N ASN A 61 -1.48 14.97 -8.41
CA ASN A 61 -2.49 15.34 -9.41
C ASN A 61 -1.89 15.18 -10.82
N SER A 62 -1.86 13.93 -11.31
CA SER A 62 -1.43 13.59 -12.68
C SER A 62 -2.59 12.94 -13.44
N PRO A 63 -2.70 13.16 -14.77
CA PRO A 63 -3.63 12.41 -15.63
C PRO A 63 -3.46 10.89 -15.54
N ASP A 64 -2.30 10.41 -15.08
CA ASP A 64 -2.05 8.99 -14.91
C ASP A 64 -2.81 8.39 -13.72
N TYR A 65 -3.18 9.17 -12.70
CA TYR A 65 -3.84 8.66 -11.49
C TYR A 65 -5.35 8.93 -11.47
N PRO A 66 -6.17 8.03 -10.91
CA PRO A 66 -5.79 6.72 -10.37
C PRO A 66 -5.37 5.70 -11.44
N ARG A 67 -4.41 4.84 -11.09
CA ARG A 67 -4.00 3.70 -11.93
C ARG A 67 -4.63 2.42 -11.45
N LEU A 68 -4.89 1.47 -12.35
CA LEU A 68 -5.31 0.13 -11.96
C LEU A 68 -4.13 -0.61 -11.32
N ILE A 69 -4.39 -1.29 -10.22
CA ILE A 69 -3.38 -2.10 -9.53
C ILE A 69 -2.85 -3.19 -10.48
N GLU A 70 -3.75 -3.88 -11.18
CA GLU A 70 -3.42 -5.01 -12.06
C GLU A 70 -2.48 -4.63 -13.22
N ASP A 71 -2.52 -3.37 -13.69
CA ASP A 71 -1.70 -2.91 -14.80
C ASP A 71 -0.21 -2.75 -14.43
N THR A 72 0.10 -2.56 -13.14
CA THR A 72 1.46 -2.25 -12.67
C THR A 72 1.97 -3.25 -11.64
N TRP A 73 1.12 -3.67 -10.71
CA TRP A 73 1.46 -4.52 -9.57
C TRP A 73 0.99 -5.95 -9.86
N GLN A 74 1.60 -6.60 -10.85
CA GLN A 74 1.09 -7.86 -11.38
C GLN A 74 1.05 -8.95 -10.31
N GLY A 75 -0.09 -9.64 -10.21
CA GLY A 75 -0.31 -10.72 -9.23
C GLY A 75 -0.59 -10.25 -7.81
N VAL A 76 -0.54 -8.93 -7.52
CA VAL A 76 -0.97 -8.39 -6.24
C VAL A 76 -2.48 -8.60 -6.09
N PRO A 77 -2.95 -9.09 -4.93
CA PRO A 77 -4.38 -9.32 -4.73
C PRO A 77 -5.18 -8.02 -4.74
N VAL A 78 -6.34 -8.01 -5.41
CA VAL A 78 -7.27 -6.89 -5.39
C VAL A 78 -8.56 -7.26 -4.61
N PRO A 79 -9.03 -6.44 -3.65
CA PRO A 79 -8.27 -5.39 -2.97
C PRO A 79 -7.16 -6.00 -2.08
N THR A 80 -6.12 -5.23 -1.84
CA THR A 80 -5.06 -5.53 -0.85
C THR A 80 -5.53 -5.11 0.53
N GLN A 81 -5.43 -5.97 1.55
CA GLN A 81 -5.86 -5.60 2.92
C GLN A 81 -4.76 -5.01 3.79
N ALA A 82 -3.50 -5.31 3.48
CA ALA A 82 -2.35 -4.67 4.06
C ALA A 82 -1.15 -4.81 3.13
N ALA A 83 -0.21 -3.88 3.22
CA ALA A 83 1.07 -3.97 2.55
C ALA A 83 2.15 -3.46 3.49
N PHE A 84 3.33 -4.09 3.46
CA PHE A 84 4.49 -3.56 4.15
C PHE A 84 5.77 -3.85 3.36
N THR A 85 6.71 -2.93 3.42
CA THR A 85 8.05 -3.14 2.84
C THR A 85 8.97 -3.63 3.95
N GLY A 86 9.51 -4.83 3.76
CA GLY A 86 10.38 -5.50 4.72
C GLY A 86 11.79 -4.94 4.75
N LEU A 87 12.62 -5.48 5.63
CA LEU A 87 14.00 -5.04 5.85
C LEU A 87 14.94 -5.24 4.64
N ASN A 88 14.53 -6.07 3.67
CA ASN A 88 15.28 -6.35 2.45
C ASN A 88 14.67 -5.62 1.23
N ASP A 89 13.92 -4.54 1.45
CA ASP A 89 13.21 -3.75 0.43
C ASP A 89 12.13 -4.50 -0.39
N GLU A 90 11.87 -5.76 -0.05
CA GLU A 90 10.77 -6.54 -0.61
C GLU A 90 9.42 -6.03 -0.09
N THR A 91 8.46 -5.80 -1.00
CA THR A 91 7.10 -5.42 -0.60
C THR A 91 6.24 -6.66 -0.44
N LEU A 92 5.62 -6.79 0.73
CA LEU A 92 4.72 -7.88 1.08
C LEU A 92 3.28 -7.38 1.06
N PHE A 93 2.43 -8.07 0.31
CA PHE A 93 1.00 -7.77 0.22
C PHE A 93 0.18 -8.85 0.93
N PHE A 94 -0.93 -8.47 1.56
CA PHE A 94 -1.76 -9.37 2.37
C PHE A 94 -3.21 -9.38 1.90
N LYS A 95 -3.81 -10.57 1.89
CA LYS A 95 -5.25 -10.78 1.71
C LYS A 95 -5.69 -12.01 2.50
N GLY A 96 -6.60 -11.81 3.43
CA GLY A 96 -7.01 -12.80 4.43
C GLY A 96 -5.81 -13.24 5.27
N THR A 97 -5.65 -14.55 5.41
CA THR A 97 -4.53 -15.17 6.11
C THR A 97 -3.29 -15.37 5.23
N ASN A 98 -3.32 -14.88 3.99
CA ASN A 98 -2.29 -15.11 3.00
C ASN A 98 -1.46 -13.86 2.75
N TYR A 99 -0.19 -14.08 2.40
CA TYR A 99 0.73 -13.03 1.97
C TYR A 99 1.38 -13.36 0.63
N TYR A 100 1.84 -12.32 -0.06
CA TYR A 100 2.46 -12.35 -1.37
C TYR A 100 3.77 -11.56 -1.30
N VAL A 101 4.87 -12.13 -1.79
CA VAL A 101 6.13 -11.40 -1.97
C VAL A 101 6.12 -10.77 -3.36
N PHE A 102 6.29 -9.47 -3.43
CA PHE A 102 6.43 -8.74 -4.69
C PHE A 102 7.89 -8.59 -5.07
N ASP A 103 8.20 -8.88 -6.33
CA ASP A 103 9.50 -8.68 -6.93
C ASP A 103 9.53 -7.31 -7.61
N ASN A 104 10.30 -6.37 -7.03
CA ASN A 104 10.37 -4.99 -7.53
C ASN A 104 11.02 -4.90 -8.91
N ILE A 105 11.92 -5.84 -9.26
CA ILE A 105 12.62 -5.84 -10.55
C ILE A 105 11.71 -6.41 -11.63
N ALA A 106 11.06 -7.55 -11.34
CA ALA A 106 10.17 -8.20 -12.29
C ALA A 106 8.76 -7.58 -12.35
N MET A 107 8.45 -6.62 -11.47
CA MET A 107 7.14 -5.96 -11.32
C MET A 107 5.97 -6.94 -11.19
N ARG A 108 6.18 -8.03 -10.42
CA ARG A 108 5.16 -9.06 -10.20
C ARG A 108 5.37 -9.82 -8.89
N THR A 109 4.33 -10.45 -8.38
CA THR A 109 4.47 -11.38 -7.26
C THR A 109 5.35 -12.58 -7.64
N ARG A 110 6.24 -12.99 -6.73
CA ARG A 110 7.14 -14.12 -6.97
C ARG A 110 6.36 -15.43 -7.19
N PRO A 111 6.87 -16.34 -8.04
CA PRO A 111 6.30 -17.67 -8.18
C PRO A 111 6.17 -18.41 -6.84
N GLY A 112 5.10 -19.18 -6.66
CA GLY A 112 4.86 -19.95 -5.43
C GLY A 112 4.19 -19.17 -4.29
N TYR A 113 3.72 -17.95 -4.56
CA TYR A 113 2.82 -17.19 -3.69
C TYR A 113 1.38 -17.22 -4.25
N PRO A 114 0.35 -17.09 -3.39
CA PRO A 114 0.41 -16.78 -1.95
C PRO A 114 0.87 -17.92 -1.05
N LYS A 115 1.32 -17.56 0.16
CA LYS A 115 1.57 -18.48 1.28
C LYS A 115 0.81 -18.03 2.53
N GLN A 116 0.61 -18.91 3.50
CA GLN A 116 -0.01 -18.54 4.78
C GLN A 116 0.95 -17.70 5.63
N ALA A 117 0.47 -16.56 6.12
CA ALA A 117 1.26 -15.66 6.97
C ALA A 117 1.58 -16.27 8.33
N SER A 118 0.69 -17.11 8.88
CA SER A 118 0.92 -17.84 10.13
C SER A 118 2.19 -18.67 10.10
N LEU A 119 2.44 -19.37 8.99
CA LEU A 119 3.62 -20.22 8.83
C LEU A 119 4.83 -19.42 8.36
N GLY A 120 4.66 -18.59 7.32
CA GLY A 120 5.77 -17.94 6.63
C GLY A 120 6.30 -16.66 7.29
N ILE A 121 5.48 -15.99 8.11
CA ILE A 121 5.84 -14.72 8.77
C ILE A 121 5.90 -14.88 10.29
N LEU A 122 4.88 -15.51 10.89
CA LEU A 122 4.76 -15.60 12.34
C LEU A 122 5.43 -16.85 12.94
N GLY A 123 5.84 -17.80 12.10
CA GLY A 123 6.51 -19.03 12.54
C GLY A 123 5.65 -19.92 13.44
N CYS A 124 4.32 -19.83 13.34
CA CYS A 124 3.41 -20.68 14.10
C CYS A 124 3.48 -22.11 13.57
N MET A 125 4.30 -22.94 14.21
CA MET A 125 4.29 -24.39 14.04
C MET A 125 3.15 -24.97 14.89
N LYS A 126 2.36 -25.88 14.31
CA LYS A 126 1.30 -26.60 15.03
C LYS A 126 1.90 -27.57 16.03
#